data_AF-A0A402BLQ1-F1
#
_entry.id   AF-A0A402BLQ1-F1
#
_cell.length_a   1.000
_cell.length_b   1.000
_cell.length_c   1.000
_cell.angle_alpha   90.00
_cell.angle_beta   90.00
_cell.angle_gamma   90.00
#
_symmetry.space_group_name_H-M   'P 1'
#
loop_
_entity.id
_entity.type
_entity.pdbx_description
1 polymer ?
#
loop_
_entity_poly.entity_id
_entity_poly.type
_entity_poly.pdbx_seq_one_letter_code
_entity_poly.pdbx_strand_id
1 'polypeptide(L)'
;MSTNYYSSYEQERKNAPKQCPHCGEPINQDLSSYGSKVRHHCGSQACRKAYSRANILERKHQARRDARQRILAYGNRWLDLDQRRSLMTMTQMVMDANFDTGHQIAEQIVQIIESQRCKHDRISVLIENAALAKRRADEAQAHNRDMEAQYKHRIAELESELVLLQLLQGSIDKIAAEQLDKQADPIPQEPEPEEEDEDRNAVLATLALAGIEPYTGGQDDSEE
;
A
#
# COMPACT_ATOMS: atom_id res chain seq x y z
N MET A 1 44.88 18.15 -9.38
CA MET A 1 44.61 18.03 -10.83
C MET A 1 44.18 19.40 -11.33
N SER A 2 45.13 20.18 -11.85
CA SER A 2 44.86 21.52 -12.37
C SER A 2 44.11 21.41 -13.69
N THR A 3 42.94 22.03 -13.75
CA THR A 3 42.09 22.10 -14.93
C THR A 3 42.81 22.87 -16.04
N ASN A 4 43.05 22.22 -17.18
CA ASN A 4 43.54 22.82 -18.43
C ASN A 4 42.51 23.82 -18.98
N TYR A 5 42.45 25.02 -18.39
CA TYR A 5 41.61 26.12 -18.87
C TYR A 5 42.37 27.10 -19.77
N TYR A 6 43.69 26.93 -19.89
CA TYR A 6 44.47 27.47 -21.01
C TYR A 6 44.39 26.45 -22.14
N SER A 7 43.78 26.79 -23.29
CA SER A 7 44.07 26.23 -24.63
C SER A 7 42.86 26.19 -25.61
N SER A 8 41.75 26.91 -25.44
CA SER A 8 40.85 27.14 -26.60
C SER A 8 41.31 28.34 -27.41
N TYR A 9 41.52 29.48 -26.76
CA TYR A 9 41.85 30.74 -27.41
C TYR A 9 43.25 30.76 -28.06
N GLU A 10 44.23 30.12 -27.43
CA GLU A 10 45.57 29.96 -28.02
C GLU A 10 45.58 29.01 -29.22
N GLN A 11 44.76 27.96 -29.20
CA GLN A 11 44.59 27.05 -30.34
C GLN A 11 43.87 27.73 -31.50
N GLU A 12 42.82 28.51 -31.22
CA GLU A 12 42.11 29.30 -32.22
C GLU A 12 43.03 30.32 -32.91
N ARG A 13 43.94 30.95 -32.16
CA ARG A 13 44.94 31.88 -32.71
C ARG A 13 45.98 31.17 -33.60
N LYS A 14 46.46 30.00 -33.18
CA LYS A 14 47.40 29.18 -33.98
C LYS A 14 46.76 28.72 -35.29
N ASN A 15 45.46 28.43 -35.27
CA ASN A 15 44.70 27.97 -36.42
C ASN A 15 43.94 29.09 -37.16
N ALA A 16 44.26 30.36 -36.89
CA ALA A 16 43.56 31.50 -37.47
C ALA A 16 43.76 31.55 -39.00
N PRO A 17 42.68 31.65 -39.80
CA PRO A 17 42.79 31.67 -41.24
C PRO A 17 43.42 33.00 -41.71
N LYS A 18 44.50 32.93 -42.49
CA LYS A 18 45.15 34.13 -43.05
C LYS A 18 44.42 34.69 -44.28
N GLN A 19 43.64 33.86 -44.96
CA GLN A 19 42.86 34.22 -46.14
C GLN A 19 41.38 33.93 -45.89
N CYS A 20 40.51 34.72 -46.50
CA CYS A 20 39.08 34.51 -46.40
C CYS A 20 38.68 33.25 -47.18
N PRO A 21 38.01 32.28 -46.54
CA PRO A 21 37.61 31.03 -47.21
C PRO A 21 36.56 31.23 -48.32
N HIS A 22 35.95 32.42 -48.41
CA HIS A 22 34.91 32.73 -49.39
C HIS A 22 35.39 33.52 -50.61
N CYS A 23 36.38 34.41 -50.45
CA CYS A 23 36.87 35.26 -51.54
C CYS A 23 38.39 35.22 -51.76
N GLY A 24 39.14 34.50 -50.91
CA GLY A 24 40.61 34.42 -51.00
C GLY A 24 41.36 35.67 -50.56
N GLU A 25 40.67 36.80 -50.30
CA GLU A 25 41.31 38.03 -49.84
C GLU A 25 41.98 37.85 -48.47
N PRO A 26 43.11 38.55 -48.22
CA PRO A 26 43.79 38.49 -46.94
C PRO A 26 42.89 39.00 -45.81
N ILE A 27 42.88 38.29 -44.68
CA ILE A 27 42.23 38.74 -43.46
C ILE A 27 43.26 39.48 -42.63
N ASN A 28 42.99 40.75 -42.30
CA ASN A 28 43.77 41.47 -41.30
C ASN A 28 43.47 40.90 -39.91
N GLN A 29 44.25 39.88 -39.53
CA GLN A 29 44.22 39.25 -38.22
C GLN A 29 45.06 40.07 -37.23
N ASP A 30 44.46 40.45 -36.11
CA ASP A 30 45.20 40.92 -34.94
C ASP A 30 45.38 39.73 -33.99
N LEU A 31 46.54 39.07 -34.10
CA LEU A 31 46.89 37.89 -33.30
C LEU A 31 47.60 38.25 -31.99
N SER A 32 47.63 39.54 -31.61
CA SER A 32 48.26 39.99 -30.37
C SER A 32 47.59 39.40 -29.14
N SER A 33 48.34 39.22 -28.04
CA SER A 33 47.83 38.58 -26.81
C SER A 33 46.55 39.24 -26.26
N TYR A 34 46.43 40.56 -26.41
CA TYR A 34 45.28 41.40 -26.00
C TYR A 34 44.33 41.78 -27.17
N GLY A 35 44.63 41.31 -28.38
CA GLY A 35 43.88 41.64 -29.60
C GLY A 35 42.46 41.09 -29.62
N SER A 36 41.64 41.71 -30.47
CA SER A 36 40.25 41.31 -30.72
C SER A 36 40.11 39.85 -31.18
N LYS A 37 38.89 39.29 -31.08
CA LYS A 37 38.60 37.89 -31.49
C LYS A 37 39.12 37.57 -32.89
N VAL A 38 39.56 36.32 -33.09
CA VAL A 38 40.00 35.79 -34.39
C VAL A 38 38.91 36.03 -35.43
N ARG A 39 39.29 36.61 -36.58
CA ARG A 39 38.36 36.88 -37.68
C ARG A 39 38.33 35.68 -38.62
N HIS A 40 37.17 35.29 -39.11
CA HIS A 40 37.07 34.15 -40.04
C HIS A 40 36.74 34.58 -41.49
N HIS A 41 36.61 35.88 -41.74
CA HIS A 41 36.31 36.45 -43.05
C HIS A 41 36.95 37.83 -43.24
N CYS A 42 37.12 38.30 -44.48
CA CYS A 42 37.74 39.59 -44.79
C CYS A 42 36.92 40.82 -44.36
N GLY A 43 35.62 40.65 -44.05
CA GLY A 43 34.74 41.72 -43.58
C GLY A 43 33.88 42.37 -44.67
N SER A 44 34.07 42.01 -45.95
CA SER A 44 33.14 42.38 -47.01
C SER A 44 31.72 41.88 -46.69
N GLN A 45 30.70 42.64 -47.12
CA GLN A 45 29.31 42.30 -46.79
C GLN A 45 28.90 40.93 -47.36
N ALA A 46 29.41 40.58 -48.55
CA ALA A 46 29.20 39.28 -49.18
C ALA A 46 29.80 38.14 -48.35
N CYS A 47 31.06 38.28 -47.90
CA CYS A 47 31.72 37.25 -47.09
C CYS A 47 31.12 37.13 -45.68
N ARG A 48 30.67 38.25 -45.07
CA ARG A 48 29.92 38.22 -43.81
C ARG A 48 28.62 37.42 -43.92
N LYS A 49 27.85 37.66 -44.99
CA LYS A 49 26.61 36.92 -45.26
C LYS A 49 26.88 35.44 -45.54
N ALA A 50 27.92 35.11 -46.32
CA ALA A 50 28.31 33.74 -46.61
C ALA A 50 28.73 32.97 -45.35
N TYR A 51 29.57 33.57 -44.51
CA TYR A 51 30.01 32.98 -43.25
C TYR A 51 28.84 32.77 -42.27
N SER A 52 27.94 33.76 -42.17
CA SER A 52 26.72 33.62 -41.36
C SER A 52 25.84 32.46 -41.83
N ARG A 53 25.66 32.30 -43.15
CA ARG A 53 24.91 31.16 -43.73
C ARG A 53 25.57 29.83 -43.42
N ALA A 54 26.90 29.73 -43.54
CA ALA A 54 27.65 28.51 -43.20
C ALA A 54 27.48 28.14 -41.72
N ASN A 55 27.60 29.11 -40.80
CA ASN A 55 27.39 28.88 -39.36
C ASN A 55 25.96 28.47 -39.01
N ILE A 56 24.95 28.98 -39.74
CA ILE A 56 23.56 28.55 -39.54
C ILE A 56 23.39 27.10 -40.01
N LEU A 57 23.95 26.75 -41.18
CA LEU A 57 23.91 25.40 -41.72
C LEU A 57 24.60 24.40 -40.77
N GLU A 58 25.78 24.75 -40.26
CA GLU A 58 26.52 23.93 -39.31
C GLU A 58 25.73 23.70 -38.02
N ARG A 59 25.12 24.76 -37.46
CA ARG A 59 24.24 24.62 -36.29
C ARG A 59 23.04 23.72 -36.56
N LYS A 60 22.42 23.81 -37.74
CA LYS A 60 21.32 22.91 -38.15
C LYS A 60 21.79 21.46 -38.26
N HIS A 61 22.95 21.22 -38.87
CA HIS A 61 23.53 19.87 -38.93
C HIS A 61 23.84 19.32 -37.54
N GLN A 62 24.40 20.15 -36.65
CA GLN A 62 24.69 19.73 -35.28
C GLN A 62 23.41 19.38 -34.52
N ALA A 63 22.39 20.24 -34.58
CA ALA A 63 21.10 19.98 -33.94
C ALA A 63 20.47 18.64 -34.40
N ARG A 64 20.60 18.32 -35.69
CA ARG A 64 20.09 17.07 -36.26
C ARG A 64 20.91 15.86 -35.81
N ARG A 65 22.24 15.98 -35.67
CA ARG A 65 23.09 14.93 -35.09
C ARG A 65 22.73 14.70 -33.63
N ASP A 66 22.56 15.77 -32.85
CA ASP A 66 22.24 15.69 -31.43
C ASP A 66 20.87 15.04 -31.22
N ALA A 67 19.86 15.40 -32.03
CA ALA A 67 18.54 14.76 -32.01
C ALA A 67 18.64 13.27 -32.34
N ARG A 68 19.41 12.89 -33.36
CA ARG A 68 19.64 11.48 -33.71
C ARG A 68 20.29 10.70 -32.57
N GLN A 69 21.25 11.30 -31.87
CA GLN A 69 21.86 10.68 -30.69
C GLN A 69 20.86 10.50 -29.54
N ARG A 70 20.01 11.49 -29.27
CA ARG A 70 18.95 11.38 -28.25
C ARG A 70 17.97 10.26 -28.57
N ILE A 71 17.50 10.17 -29.81
CA ILE A 71 16.57 9.12 -30.25
C ILE A 71 17.22 7.74 -30.17
N LEU A 72 18.50 7.63 -30.56
CA LEU A 72 19.25 6.39 -30.43
C LEU A 72 19.40 5.97 -28.96
N ALA A 73 19.71 6.92 -28.07
CA ALA A 73 19.81 6.67 -26.63
C ALA A 73 18.46 6.20 -26.05
N TYR A 74 17.36 6.84 -26.46
CA TYR A 74 16.01 6.41 -26.11
C TYR A 74 15.74 4.97 -26.57
N GLY A 75 15.96 4.69 -27.86
CA GLY A 75 15.74 3.37 -28.43
C GLY A 75 16.59 2.27 -27.80
N ASN A 76 17.83 2.58 -27.40
CA ASN A 76 18.71 1.63 -26.70
C ASN A 76 18.25 1.33 -25.28
N ARG A 77 17.63 2.30 -24.59
CA ARG A 77 17.26 2.17 -23.19
C ARG A 77 15.91 1.47 -23.00
N TRP A 78 14.99 1.69 -23.94
CA TRP A 78 13.57 1.45 -23.68
C TRP A 78 12.89 0.50 -24.66
N LEU A 79 13.50 0.19 -25.81
CA LEU A 79 12.89 -0.57 -26.89
C LEU A 79 13.70 -1.82 -27.25
N ASP A 80 12.99 -2.85 -27.69
CA ASP A 80 13.61 -4.05 -28.25
C ASP A 80 14.25 -3.76 -29.63
N LEU A 81 15.10 -4.68 -30.10
CA LEU A 81 15.91 -4.50 -31.31
C LEU A 81 15.08 -4.07 -32.54
N ASP A 82 13.92 -4.70 -32.77
CA ASP A 82 13.07 -4.45 -33.95
C ASP A 82 12.23 -3.18 -33.81
N GLN A 83 11.78 -2.86 -32.60
CA GLN A 83 11.10 -1.59 -32.30
C GLN A 83 12.06 -0.41 -32.44
N ARG A 84 13.29 -0.57 -31.95
CA ARG A 84 14.37 0.41 -32.12
C ARG A 84 14.68 0.65 -33.59
N ARG A 85 14.79 -0.40 -34.41
CA ARG A 85 15.00 -0.27 -35.86
C ARG A 85 13.87 0.51 -36.52
N SER A 86 12.62 0.16 -36.21
CA SER A 86 11.44 0.85 -36.76
C SER A 86 11.39 2.33 -36.38
N LEU A 87 11.64 2.66 -35.10
CA LEU A 87 11.70 4.05 -34.62
C LEU A 87 12.82 4.84 -35.29
N MET A 88 14.03 4.27 -35.38
CA MET A 88 15.17 4.92 -36.03
C MET A 88 14.91 5.18 -37.52
N THR A 89 14.30 4.23 -38.24
CA THR A 89 13.93 4.40 -39.64
C THR A 89 12.91 5.53 -39.80
N MET A 90 11.85 5.53 -39.00
CA MET A 90 10.80 6.55 -39.06
C MET A 90 11.34 7.95 -38.76
N THR A 91 12.10 8.09 -37.68
CA THR A 91 12.68 9.38 -37.27
C THR A 91 13.72 9.87 -38.28
N GLN A 92 14.51 8.97 -38.86
CA GLN A 92 15.44 9.31 -39.95
C GLN A 92 14.69 9.80 -41.19
N MET A 93 13.62 9.12 -41.61
CA MET A 93 12.79 9.57 -42.74
C MET A 93 12.22 10.97 -42.52
N VAL A 94 11.72 11.27 -41.32
CA VAL A 94 11.20 12.60 -40.98
C VAL A 94 12.30 13.67 -40.99
N MET A 95 13.48 13.36 -40.45
CA MET A 95 14.64 14.25 -40.50
C MET A 95 15.14 14.48 -41.93
N ASP A 96 15.03 13.49 -42.80
CA ASP A 96 15.44 13.57 -44.20
C ASP A 96 14.42 14.36 -45.05
N ALA A 97 13.12 14.20 -44.78
CA ALA A 97 12.05 14.89 -45.49
C ALA A 97 11.99 16.39 -45.19
N ASN A 98 12.32 16.82 -43.97
CA ASN A 98 12.33 18.23 -43.58
C ASN A 98 13.63 18.60 -42.86
N PHE A 99 14.53 19.27 -43.58
CA PHE A 99 15.84 19.67 -43.06
C PHE A 99 15.73 20.64 -41.87
N ASP A 100 14.75 21.54 -41.90
CA ASP A 100 14.66 22.64 -40.94
C ASP A 100 13.98 22.24 -39.65
N THR A 101 12.89 21.46 -39.70
CA THR A 101 12.11 21.09 -38.51
C THR A 101 12.01 19.58 -38.27
N GLY A 102 12.52 18.74 -39.17
CA GLY A 102 12.40 17.28 -39.04
C GLY A 102 13.01 16.72 -37.76
N HIS A 103 14.06 17.36 -37.22
CA HIS A 103 14.62 16.99 -35.92
C HIS A 103 13.64 17.24 -34.75
N GLN A 104 12.89 18.34 -34.78
CA GLN A 104 11.89 18.67 -33.75
C GLN A 104 10.70 17.71 -33.82
N ILE A 105 10.24 17.41 -35.05
CA ILE A 105 9.13 16.47 -35.28
C ILE A 105 9.54 15.06 -34.81
N ALA A 106 10.77 14.63 -35.09
CA ALA A 106 11.28 13.35 -34.64
C ALA A 106 11.35 13.22 -33.10
N GLU A 107 11.68 14.31 -32.41
CA GLU A 107 11.64 14.37 -30.94
C GLU A 107 10.21 14.35 -30.39
N GLN A 108 9.26 15.02 -31.04
CA GLN A 108 7.85 14.97 -30.67
C GLN A 108 7.26 13.55 -30.80
N ILE A 109 7.68 12.79 -31.83
CA ILE A 109 7.27 11.38 -31.98
C ILE A 109 7.69 10.57 -30.76
N VAL A 110 8.92 10.75 -30.25
CA VAL A 110 9.39 10.07 -29.04
C VAL A 110 8.55 10.46 -27.83
N GLN A 111 8.27 11.75 -27.64
CA GLN A 111 7.43 12.23 -26.52
C GLN A 111 6.01 11.64 -26.54
N ILE A 112 5.41 11.51 -27.74
CA ILE A 112 4.09 10.89 -27.89
C ILE A 112 4.17 9.40 -27.51
N ILE A 113 5.17 8.67 -28.00
CA ILE A 113 5.36 7.26 -27.67
C ILE A 113 5.52 7.07 -26.15
N GLU A 114 6.33 7.90 -25.49
CA GLU A 114 6.49 7.89 -24.02
C GLU A 114 5.16 8.16 -23.30
N SER A 115 4.39 9.15 -23.76
CA SER A 115 3.10 9.49 -23.14
C SER A 115 2.08 8.35 -23.21
N GLN A 116 2.09 7.58 -24.30
CA GLN A 116 1.19 6.44 -24.48
C GLN A 116 1.67 5.23 -23.67
N ARG A 117 2.99 4.98 -23.62
CA ARG A 117 3.56 3.92 -22.80
C ARG A 117 3.20 4.09 -21.32
N CYS A 118 3.33 5.30 -20.78
CA CYS A 118 2.94 5.60 -19.39
C CYS A 118 1.46 5.26 -19.10
N LYS A 119 0.56 5.49 -20.07
CA LYS A 119 -0.86 5.10 -19.95
C LYS A 119 -1.03 3.59 -19.96
N HIS A 120 -0.35 2.88 -20.87
CA HIS A 120 -0.41 1.42 -20.95
C HIS A 120 0.18 0.74 -19.71
N ASP A 121 1.28 1.26 -19.17
CA ASP A 121 1.88 0.77 -17.93
C ASP A 121 0.90 0.93 -16.76
N ARG A 122 0.23 2.09 -16.67
CA ARG A 122 -0.81 2.33 -15.65
C ARG A 122 -2.00 1.38 -15.80
N ILE A 123 -2.45 1.11 -17.02
CA ILE A 123 -3.51 0.12 -17.28
C ILE A 123 -3.08 -1.28 -16.85
N SER A 124 -1.83 -1.67 -17.14
CA SER A 124 -1.29 -2.98 -16.76
C SER A 124 -1.28 -3.18 -15.25
N VAL A 125 -0.84 -2.17 -14.49
CA VAL A 125 -0.87 -2.19 -13.02
C VAL A 125 -2.31 -2.31 -12.49
N LEU A 126 -3.28 -1.61 -13.10
CA LEU A 126 -4.68 -1.73 -12.71
C LEU A 126 -5.25 -3.14 -12.95
N ILE A 127 -4.88 -3.77 -14.07
CA ILE A 127 -5.29 -5.15 -14.38
C ILE A 127 -4.72 -6.13 -13.36
N GLU A 128 -3.43 -6.01 -13.02
CA GLU A 128 -2.79 -6.86 -12.01
C GLU A 128 -3.45 -6.71 -10.64
N ASN A 129 -3.74 -5.48 -10.22
CA ASN A 129 -4.45 -5.20 -8.98
C ASN A 129 -5.87 -5.77 -8.97
N ALA A 130 -6.61 -5.66 -10.09
CA ALA A 130 -7.92 -6.26 -10.22
C ALA A 130 -7.86 -7.80 -10.13
N ALA A 131 -6.85 -8.42 -10.75
CA ALA A 131 -6.64 -9.86 -10.67
C ALA A 131 -6.27 -10.34 -9.24
N LEU A 132 -5.50 -9.54 -8.49
CA LEU A 132 -5.20 -9.82 -7.08
C LEU A 132 -6.43 -9.64 -6.19
N ALA A 133 -7.21 -8.58 -6.38
CA ALA A 133 -8.44 -8.34 -5.65
C ALA A 133 -9.45 -9.47 -5.86
N LYS A 134 -9.58 -9.94 -7.10
CA LYS A 134 -10.44 -11.09 -7.42
C LYS A 134 -9.99 -12.36 -6.68
N ARG A 135 -8.70 -12.69 -6.71
CA ARG A 135 -8.16 -13.86 -5.97
C ARG A 135 -8.46 -13.80 -4.48
N ARG A 136 -8.25 -12.65 -3.84
CA ARG A 136 -8.57 -12.45 -2.42
C ARG A 136 -10.07 -12.62 -2.13
N ALA A 137 -10.92 -12.12 -3.02
CA ALA A 137 -12.36 -12.28 -2.88
C ALA A 137 -12.78 -13.76 -3.01
N ASP A 138 -12.21 -14.49 -3.97
CA ASP A 138 -12.48 -15.91 -4.19
C ASP A 138 -12.00 -16.76 -2.98
N GLU A 139 -10.81 -16.47 -2.44
CA GLU A 139 -10.27 -17.10 -1.23
C GLU A 139 -11.15 -16.84 -0.01
N ALA A 140 -11.60 -15.60 0.20
CA ALA A 140 -12.50 -15.26 1.29
C ALA A 140 -13.86 -15.95 1.16
N GLN A 141 -14.40 -16.06 -0.06
CA GLN A 141 -15.63 -16.79 -0.32
C GLN A 141 -15.47 -18.29 -0.02
N ALA A 142 -14.36 -18.91 -0.42
CA ALA A 142 -14.08 -20.30 -0.11
C ALA A 142 -13.99 -20.53 1.41
N HIS A 143 -13.21 -19.70 2.11
CA HIS A 143 -13.10 -19.75 3.56
C HIS A 143 -14.46 -19.57 4.27
N ASN A 144 -15.29 -18.63 3.81
CA ASN A 144 -16.61 -18.41 4.39
C ASN A 144 -17.54 -19.62 4.20
N ARG A 145 -17.47 -20.31 3.04
CA ARG A 145 -18.23 -21.54 2.81
C ARG A 145 -17.78 -22.67 3.74
N ASP A 146 -16.47 -22.82 3.94
CA ASP A 146 -15.93 -23.83 4.85
C ASP A 146 -16.34 -23.56 6.30
N MET A 147 -16.28 -22.29 6.74
CA MET A 147 -16.74 -21.87 8.06
C MET A 147 -18.25 -22.10 8.24
N GLU A 148 -19.06 -21.78 7.22
CA GLU A 148 -20.50 -22.03 7.27
C GLU A 148 -20.81 -23.52 7.43
N ALA A 149 -20.07 -24.40 6.73
CA ALA A 149 -20.22 -25.84 6.89
C ALA A 149 -19.83 -26.31 8.29
N GLN A 150 -18.73 -25.80 8.85
CA GLN A 150 -18.31 -26.12 10.22
C GLN A 150 -19.32 -25.66 11.26
N TYR A 151 -19.86 -24.44 11.13
CA TYR A 151 -20.88 -23.94 12.03
C TYR A 151 -22.17 -24.76 11.95
N LYS A 152 -22.62 -25.14 10.75
CA LYS A 152 -23.78 -26.03 10.59
C LYS A 152 -23.59 -27.37 11.26
N HIS A 153 -22.40 -27.98 11.13
CA HIS A 153 -22.08 -29.23 11.82
C HIS A 153 -22.14 -29.07 13.34
N ARG A 154 -21.51 -28.00 13.87
CA ARG A 154 -21.49 -27.75 15.31
C ARG A 154 -22.88 -27.46 15.88
N ILE A 155 -23.73 -26.76 15.13
CA ILE A 155 -25.12 -26.52 15.52
C ILE A 155 -25.88 -27.85 15.61
N ALA A 156 -25.75 -28.73 14.60
CA ALA A 156 -26.42 -30.03 14.61
C ALA A 156 -25.97 -30.92 15.79
N GLU A 157 -24.68 -30.91 16.14
CA GLU A 157 -24.18 -31.59 17.34
C GLU A 157 -24.85 -31.06 18.61
N LEU A 158 -24.84 -29.73 18.79
CA LEU A 158 -25.42 -29.08 19.97
C LEU A 158 -26.93 -29.34 20.07
N GLU A 159 -27.65 -29.32 18.95
CA GLU A 159 -29.08 -29.66 18.91
C GLU A 159 -29.31 -31.12 19.34
N SER A 160 -28.45 -32.05 18.92
CA SER A 160 -28.54 -33.46 19.34
C SER A 160 -28.26 -33.66 20.84
N GLU A 161 -27.29 -32.93 21.39
CA GLU A 161 -26.98 -32.94 22.83
C GLU A 161 -28.15 -32.36 23.64
N LEU A 162 -28.78 -31.29 23.14
CA LEU A 162 -29.92 -30.65 23.79
C LEU A 162 -31.13 -31.63 23.87
N VAL A 163 -31.39 -32.37 22.80
CA VAL A 163 -32.45 -33.42 22.80
C VAL A 163 -32.15 -34.50 23.85
N LEU A 164 -30.91 -34.97 23.95
CA LEU A 164 -30.50 -35.92 24.99
C LEU A 164 -30.73 -35.38 26.40
N LEU A 165 -30.36 -34.13 26.65
CA LEU A 165 -30.58 -33.47 27.95
C LEU A 165 -32.07 -33.31 28.28
N GLN A 166 -32.89 -32.95 27.29
CA GLN A 166 -34.35 -32.87 27.48
C GLN A 166 -34.98 -34.24 27.79
N LEU A 167 -34.51 -35.31 27.14
CA LEU A 167 -34.95 -36.67 27.45
C LEU A 167 -34.56 -37.08 28.86
N LEU A 168 -33.32 -36.80 29.28
CA LEU A 168 -32.85 -37.05 30.64
C LEU A 168 -33.68 -36.27 31.66
N GLN A 169 -33.96 -34.98 31.40
CA GLN A 169 -34.82 -34.17 32.27
C GLN A 169 -36.22 -34.79 32.39
N GLY A 170 -36.84 -35.19 31.28
CA GLY A 170 -38.15 -35.85 31.32
C GLY A 170 -38.14 -37.19 32.07
N SER A 171 -37.04 -37.93 32.04
CA SER A 171 -36.85 -39.13 32.87
C SER A 171 -36.73 -38.80 34.36
N ILE A 172 -35.97 -37.77 34.71
CA ILE A 172 -35.83 -37.29 36.09
C ILE A 172 -37.17 -36.83 36.63
N ASP A 173 -37.92 -36.02 35.86
CA ASP A 173 -39.23 -35.49 36.28
C ASP A 173 -40.24 -36.63 36.52
N LYS A 174 -40.23 -37.68 35.69
CA LYS A 174 -41.06 -38.88 35.90
C LYS A 174 -40.69 -39.61 37.20
N ILE A 175 -39.40 -39.84 37.43
CA ILE A 175 -38.94 -40.49 38.66
C ILE A 175 -39.32 -39.64 39.88
N ALA A 176 -39.11 -38.33 39.82
CA ALA A 176 -39.48 -37.41 40.88
C ALA A 176 -40.99 -37.46 41.18
N ALA A 177 -41.85 -37.44 40.15
CA ALA A 177 -43.29 -37.58 40.32
C ALA A 177 -43.68 -38.93 40.96
N GLU A 178 -43.11 -40.04 40.47
CA GLU A 178 -43.37 -41.37 41.07
C GLU A 178 -42.89 -41.48 42.52
N GLN A 179 -41.81 -40.79 42.90
CA GLN A 179 -41.32 -40.78 44.29
C GLN A 179 -42.18 -39.89 45.18
N LEU A 180 -42.67 -38.76 44.66
CA LEU A 180 -43.64 -37.91 45.37
C LEU A 180 -44.95 -38.66 45.62
N ASP A 181 -45.48 -39.40 44.63
CA ASP A 181 -46.70 -40.20 44.79
C ASP A 181 -46.56 -41.36 45.79
N LYS A 182 -45.33 -41.82 46.05
CA LYS A 182 -45.02 -42.88 47.04
C LYS A 182 -44.78 -42.34 48.44
N GLN A 183 -44.62 -41.03 48.61
CA GLN A 183 -44.63 -40.44 49.94
C GLN A 183 -46.07 -40.44 50.44
N ALA A 184 -46.35 -41.26 51.46
CA ALA A 184 -47.64 -41.24 52.13
C ALA A 184 -47.90 -39.83 52.66
N ASP A 185 -49.15 -39.35 52.51
CA ASP A 185 -49.57 -38.09 53.11
C ASP A 185 -49.12 -38.06 54.58
N PRO A 186 -48.53 -36.95 55.05
CA PRO A 186 -48.06 -36.85 56.41
C PRO A 186 -49.24 -37.14 57.33
N ILE A 187 -49.19 -38.29 58.02
CA ILE A 187 -50.16 -38.65 59.04
C ILE A 187 -50.12 -37.50 60.05
N PRO A 188 -51.24 -36.82 60.35
CA PRO A 188 -51.27 -35.82 61.40
C PRO A 188 -50.81 -36.51 62.69
N GLN A 189 -49.63 -36.13 63.19
CA GLN A 189 -49.24 -36.53 64.54
C GLN A 189 -50.18 -35.78 65.48
N GLU A 190 -51.09 -36.51 66.13
CA GLU A 190 -51.69 -36.01 67.35
C GLU A 190 -50.54 -35.75 68.35
N PRO A 191 -50.50 -34.59 69.02
CA PRO A 191 -49.46 -34.31 69.98
C PRO A 191 -49.52 -35.35 71.10
N GLU A 192 -48.42 -36.05 71.34
CA GLU A 192 -48.28 -36.92 72.52
C GLU A 192 -48.50 -36.10 73.80
N PRO A 193 -49.23 -36.62 74.80
CA PRO A 193 -49.38 -35.93 76.06
C PRO A 193 -48.02 -35.85 76.77
N GLU A 194 -47.62 -34.64 77.17
CA GLU A 194 -46.42 -34.41 77.96
C GLU A 194 -46.52 -35.22 79.27
N GLU A 195 -45.58 -36.14 79.50
CA GLU A 195 -45.38 -36.72 80.83
C GLU A 195 -44.90 -35.60 81.76
N GLU A 196 -45.65 -35.34 82.83
CA GLU A 196 -45.23 -34.42 83.88
C GLU A 196 -44.00 -35.01 84.57
N ASP A 197 -42.81 -34.44 84.31
CA ASP A 197 -41.55 -34.77 84.98
C ASP A 197 -41.70 -34.54 86.50
N GLU A 198 -42.01 -35.61 87.24
CA GLU A 198 -42.10 -35.61 88.71
C GLU A 198 -40.80 -35.10 89.36
N ASP A 199 -39.65 -35.33 88.69
CA ASP A 199 -38.33 -34.84 89.11
C ASP A 199 -38.21 -33.31 89.03
N ARG A 200 -38.83 -32.67 88.04
CA ARG A 200 -38.82 -31.21 87.92
C ARG A 200 -39.63 -30.55 89.04
N ASN A 201 -40.74 -31.18 89.42
CA ASN A 201 -41.55 -30.72 90.56
C ASN A 201 -40.85 -30.96 91.91
N ALA A 202 -40.11 -32.06 92.06
CA ALA A 202 -39.31 -32.31 93.26
C ALA A 202 -38.18 -31.27 93.42
N VAL A 203 -37.51 -30.90 92.33
CA VAL A 203 -36.47 -29.85 92.32
C VAL A 203 -37.07 -28.49 92.69
N LEU A 204 -38.22 -28.11 92.12
CA LEU A 204 -38.90 -26.85 92.47
C LEU A 204 -39.33 -26.81 93.94
N ALA A 205 -39.83 -27.92 94.49
CA ALA A 205 -40.21 -28.02 95.91
C ALA A 205 -39.00 -27.87 96.85
N THR A 206 -37.85 -28.47 96.50
CA THR A 206 -36.63 -28.32 97.30
C THR A 206 -36.04 -26.90 97.23
N LEU A 207 -36.11 -26.24 96.07
CA LEU A 207 -35.68 -24.85 95.92
C LEU A 207 -36.55 -23.87 96.72
N ALA A 208 -37.87 -24.11 96.77
CA ALA A 208 -38.80 -23.33 97.59
C ALA A 208 -38.52 -23.49 99.10
N LEU A 209 -38.19 -24.69 99.56
CA LEU A 209 -37.79 -24.97 100.95
C LEU A 209 -36.49 -24.25 101.35
N ALA A 210 -35.59 -24.04 100.38
CA ALA A 210 -34.35 -23.30 100.56
C ALA A 210 -34.51 -21.77 100.44
N GLY A 211 -35.73 -21.27 100.16
CA GLY A 211 -36.01 -19.85 99.97
C GLY A 211 -35.38 -19.25 98.71
N ILE A 212 -35.04 -20.08 97.73
CA ILE A 212 -34.46 -19.65 96.46
C ILE A 212 -35.59 -19.55 95.44
N GLU A 213 -35.96 -18.32 95.08
CA GLU A 213 -36.90 -18.10 94.00
C GLU A 213 -36.25 -18.46 92.65
N PRO A 214 -36.95 -19.21 91.78
CA PRO A 214 -36.42 -19.54 90.46
C PRO A 214 -36.25 -18.26 89.64
N TYR A 215 -35.07 -18.12 89.03
CA TYR A 215 -34.72 -16.98 88.20
C TYR A 215 -35.66 -16.87 86.98
N THR A 216 -36.60 -15.92 87.02
CA THR A 216 -37.40 -15.52 85.88
C THR A 216 -36.57 -14.50 85.09
N GLY A 217 -35.79 -14.97 84.13
CA GLY A 217 -34.90 -14.13 83.32
C GLY A 217 -35.57 -12.83 82.88
N GLY A 218 -35.03 -11.71 83.37
CA GLY A 218 -35.50 -10.38 83.01
C GLY A 218 -35.25 -10.11 81.53
N GLN A 219 -36.32 -9.73 80.83
CA GLN A 219 -36.26 -9.11 79.52
C GLN A 219 -35.64 -7.72 79.67
N ASP A 220 -34.36 -7.59 79.34
CA ASP A 220 -33.82 -6.29 78.91
C ASP A 220 -34.08 -6.19 77.41
N ASP A 221 -35.24 -5.62 77.09
CA ASP A 221 -35.54 -5.05 75.78
C ASP A 221 -34.62 -3.84 75.56
N SER A 222 -33.67 -3.95 74.62
CA SER A 222 -33.09 -2.79 73.96
C SER A 222 -32.80 -3.12 72.51
N GLU A 223 -33.76 -2.74 71.67
CA GLU A 223 -33.62 -2.57 70.22
C GLU A 223 -32.65 -1.41 69.94
N GLU A 224 -31.62 -1.67 69.13
CA GLU A 224 -31.05 -0.75 68.12
C GLU A 224 -30.35 -1.55 67.02
#